data_AF-C5T4Y9-F1
#
_entry.id   AF-C5T4Y9-F1
#
_cell.length_a   1.000
_cell.length_b   1.000
_cell.length_c   1.000
_cell.angle_alpha   90.00
_cell.angle_beta   90.00
_cell.angle_gamma   90.00
#
_symmetry.space_group_name_H-M   'P 1'
#
loop_
_entity.id
_entity.type
_entity.pdbx_description
1 polymer ?
#
loop_
_entity_poly.entity_id
_entity_poly.type
_entity_poly.pdbx_seq_one_letter_code
_entity_poly.pdbx_strand_id
1 'polypeptide(L)'
;MKTIHISYGGPDRRIKDATGKVWRFEMHPYCGPAVQDARGELAEKQPGERSPFWKAINLWARQGAVIGPDGLCTWKPEPEPSLVHLGGRNYAIAGYGLAEKYGRTTP
;
A
#
# COMPACT_ATOMS: atom_id res chain seq x y z
N MET A 1 13.49 40.70 9.76
CA MET A 1 12.73 40.03 8.68
C MET A 1 12.41 38.63 9.17
N LYS A 2 11.13 38.25 9.29
CA LYS A 2 10.71 36.96 9.86
C LYS A 2 10.22 36.09 8.70
N THR A 3 11.04 35.14 8.27
CA THR A 3 10.66 34.19 7.22
C THR A 3 9.54 33.30 7.73
N ILE A 4 8.37 33.38 7.11
CA ILE A 4 7.25 32.47 7.37
C ILE A 4 7.32 31.38 6.29
N HIS A 5 7.65 30.15 6.68
CA HIS A 5 7.61 29.02 5.77
C HIS A 5 6.20 28.43 5.81
N ILE A 6 5.45 28.60 4.72
CA ILE A 6 4.22 27.81 4.50
C ILE A 6 4.69 26.53 3.82
N SER A 7 4.79 25.44 4.56
CA SER A 7 4.94 24.11 3.99
C SER A 7 3.63 23.75 3.32
N TYR A 8 3.64 23.65 1.98
CA TYR A 8 2.52 23.09 1.21
C TYR A 8 2.52 21.57 1.30
N GLY A 9 2.72 21.05 2.51
CA GLY A 9 2.82 19.62 2.78
C GLY A 9 1.46 18.97 2.88
N GLY A 10 1.43 17.66 2.67
CA GLY A 10 0.27 16.83 2.98
C GLY A 10 0.11 16.53 4.48
N PRO A 11 -0.98 15.88 4.90
CA PRO A 11 -1.15 15.45 6.28
C PRO A 11 -0.11 14.39 6.66
N ASP A 12 0.39 14.47 7.88
CA ASP A 12 1.20 13.41 8.51
C ASP A 12 0.34 12.18 8.78
N ARG A 13 0.90 11.01 8.45
CA ARG A 13 0.25 9.71 8.54
C ARG A 13 1.20 8.67 9.11
N ARG A 14 0.61 7.59 9.61
CA ARG A 14 1.35 6.44 10.14
C ARG A 14 0.75 5.16 9.58
N ILE A 15 1.59 4.24 9.10
CA ILE A 15 1.14 2.96 8.58
C ILE A 15 2.00 1.83 9.13
N LYS A 16 1.37 0.73 9.53
CA LYS A 16 2.07 -0.50 9.93
C LYS A 16 2.18 -1.42 8.71
N ASP A 17 3.39 -1.83 8.35
CA ASP A 17 3.60 -2.76 7.23
C ASP A 17 3.36 -4.23 7.61
N ALA A 18 3.48 -5.13 6.63
CA ALA A 18 3.28 -6.56 6.81
C ALA A 18 4.29 -7.20 7.79
N THR A 19 5.46 -6.59 7.98
CA THR A 19 6.50 -7.05 8.91
C THR A 19 6.25 -6.55 10.34
N GLY A 20 5.27 -5.65 10.51
CA GLY A 20 4.91 -5.06 11.78
C GLY A 20 5.61 -3.74 12.08
N LYS A 21 6.47 -3.23 11.19
CA LYS A 21 7.13 -1.94 11.35
C LYS A 21 6.14 -0.80 11.08
N VAL A 22 6.14 0.21 11.95
CA VAL A 22 5.37 1.43 11.78
C VAL A 22 6.22 2.49 11.08
N TRP A 23 5.69 3.05 10.00
CA TRP A 23 6.29 4.12 9.22
C TRP A 23 5.55 5.42 9.50
N ARG A 24 6.30 6.53 9.58
CA ARG A 24 5.76 7.89 9.57
C ARG A 24 6.00 8.47 8.18
N PHE A 25 5.02 9.17 7.63
CA PHE A 25 5.13 9.75 6.30
C PHE A 25 4.19 10.93 6.14
N GLU A 26 4.58 11.88 5.30
CA GLU A 26 3.72 12.94 4.81
C GLU A 26 2.99 12.47 3.55
N MET A 27 1.68 12.66 3.46
CA MET A 27 0.89 12.28 2.27
C MET A 27 0.58 13.48 1.38
N HIS A 28 1.54 13.92 0.56
CA HIS A 28 1.36 15.09 -0.29
C HIS A 28 0.25 14.84 -1.36
N PRO A 29 -0.73 15.75 -1.54
CA PRO A 29 -1.87 15.53 -2.43
C PRO A 29 -1.52 15.25 -3.91
N TYR A 30 -0.37 15.74 -4.38
CA TYR A 30 0.06 15.61 -5.78
C TYR A 30 1.25 14.67 -5.97
N CYS A 31 2.12 14.55 -4.97
CA CYS A 31 3.38 13.80 -5.07
C CYS A 31 3.27 12.43 -4.41
N GLY A 32 2.22 12.21 -3.61
CA GLY A 32 2.06 11.00 -2.83
C GLY A 32 2.92 11.00 -1.57
N PRO A 33 3.22 9.80 -1.03
CA PRO A 33 3.79 9.66 0.30
C PRO A 33 5.31 9.84 0.30
N ALA A 34 5.81 10.56 1.31
CA ALA A 34 7.23 10.71 1.60
C ALA A 34 7.51 10.33 3.06
N VAL A 35 8.37 9.33 3.27
CA VAL A 35 8.72 8.83 4.61
C VAL A 35 9.49 9.88 5.38
N GLN A 36 9.16 10.01 6.66
CA GLN A 36 9.82 10.89 7.61
C GLN A 36 10.81 10.15 8.49
N ASP A 37 11.78 10.88 9.02
CA ASP A 37 12.73 10.42 10.02
C ASP A 37 12.14 10.49 11.45
N ALA A 38 12.98 10.25 12.47
CA ALA A 38 12.56 10.30 13.87
C ALA A 38 12.22 11.72 14.36
N ARG A 39 12.70 12.76 13.67
CA ARG A 39 12.45 14.17 13.98
C ARG A 39 11.17 14.69 13.30
N GLY A 40 10.60 13.90 12.38
CA GLY A 40 9.42 14.28 11.59
C GLY A 40 9.75 14.99 10.29
N GLU A 41 11.04 15.12 9.95
CA GLU A 41 11.49 15.69 8.69
C GLU A 41 11.49 14.61 7.59
N LEU A 42 11.45 14.99 6.32
CA LEU A 42 11.58 14.02 5.23
C LEU A 42 12.90 13.24 5.36
N ALA A 43 12.80 11.92 5.34
CA ALA A 43 13.97 11.06 5.44
C ALA A 43 14.89 11.28 4.22
N GLU A 44 16.18 11.49 4.50
CA GLU A 44 17.22 11.70 3.48
C GLU A 44 17.23 10.59 2.43
N LYS A 45 16.98 9.34 2.86
CA LYS A 45 16.84 8.19 1.97
C LYS A 45 15.44 7.60 2.08
N GLN A 46 14.68 7.74 0.99
CA GLN A 46 13.36 7.12 0.85
C GLN A 46 13.47 5.60 0.67
N PRO A 47 12.46 4.82 1.11
CA PRO A 47 12.44 3.38 0.92
C PRO A 47 12.45 3.03 -0.58
N GLY A 48 13.30 2.08 -0.98
CA GLY A 48 13.29 1.56 -2.35
C GLY A 48 11.99 0.82 -2.68
N GLU A 49 11.68 0.64 -3.97
CA GLU A 49 10.41 0.12 -4.49
C GLU A 49 9.96 -1.22 -3.87
N ARG A 50 10.91 -2.10 -3.56
CA ARG A 50 10.64 -3.42 -2.95
C ARG A 50 10.37 -3.36 -1.44
N SER A 51 10.42 -2.18 -0.84
CA SER A 51 10.15 -2.01 0.59
C SER A 51 8.71 -2.44 0.92
N PRO A 52 8.49 -3.13 2.06
CA PRO A 52 7.15 -3.43 2.56
C PRO A 52 6.26 -2.20 2.75
N PHE A 53 6.86 -1.01 2.94
CA PHE A 53 6.17 0.27 2.98
C PHE A 53 5.28 0.50 1.74
N TRP A 54 5.82 0.30 0.54
CA TRP A 54 5.10 0.57 -0.71
C TRP A 54 3.91 -0.39 -0.89
N LYS A 55 4.08 -1.67 -0.50
CA LYS A 55 2.96 -2.63 -0.52
C LYS A 55 1.83 -2.16 0.40
N ALA A 56 2.15 -1.76 1.62
CA ALA A 56 1.16 -1.28 2.59
C ALA A 56 0.44 -0.01 2.11
N ILE A 57 1.20 0.98 1.65
CA ILE A 57 0.67 2.26 1.12
C ILE A 57 -0.24 2.05 -0.08
N ASN A 58 0.18 1.24 -1.06
CA ASN A 58 -0.60 1.03 -2.28
C ASN A 58 -1.92 0.33 -1.97
N LEU A 59 -1.90 -0.66 -1.08
CA LEU A 59 -3.13 -1.33 -0.64
C LEU A 59 -4.04 -0.40 0.16
N TRP A 60 -3.49 0.39 1.08
CA TRP A 60 -4.23 1.40 1.82
C TRP A 60 -4.93 2.40 0.89
N ALA A 61 -4.20 2.96 -0.07
CA ALA A 61 -4.75 3.92 -1.04
C ALA A 61 -5.86 3.30 -1.91
N ARG A 62 -5.62 2.09 -2.44
CA ARG A 62 -6.61 1.35 -3.25
C ARG A 62 -7.87 0.96 -2.46
N GLN A 63 -7.75 0.81 -1.14
CA GLN A 63 -8.84 0.45 -0.23
C GLN A 63 -9.56 1.67 0.36
N GLY A 64 -9.36 2.87 -0.20
CA GLY A 64 -10.07 4.08 0.20
C GLY A 64 -9.37 4.92 1.27
N ALA A 65 -8.07 4.69 1.50
CA ALA A 65 -7.23 5.49 2.37
C ALA A 65 -7.78 5.64 3.82
N VAL A 66 -8.39 4.59 4.35
CA VAL A 66 -9.05 4.58 5.67
C VAL A 66 -8.04 4.72 6.81
N ILE A 67 -8.42 5.48 7.84
CA ILE A 67 -7.64 5.69 9.06
C ILE A 67 -8.41 5.06 10.22
N GLY A 68 -7.74 4.21 10.98
CA GLY A 68 -8.30 3.55 12.15
C GLY A 68 -8.45 4.48 13.35
N PRO A 69 -9.18 4.05 14.39
CA PRO A 69 -9.38 4.81 15.62
C PRO A 69 -8.07 5.07 16.41
N ASP A 70 -7.02 4.30 16.14
CA ASP A 70 -5.66 4.48 16.67
C ASP A 70 -4.82 5.52 15.90
N GLY A 71 -5.39 6.10 14.83
CA GLY A 71 -4.73 7.03 13.95
C GLY A 71 -3.72 6.36 13.01
N LEU A 72 -3.78 5.03 12.81
CA LEU A 72 -3.01 4.31 11.80
C LEU A 72 -3.81 4.15 10.50
N CYS A 73 -3.13 4.31 9.37
CA CYS A 73 -3.63 3.90 8.07
C CYS A 73 -3.91 2.39 8.08
N THR A 74 -5.14 2.01 7.75
CA THR A 74 -5.60 0.62 7.81
C THR A 74 -5.63 0.02 6.40
N TRP A 75 -5.00 -1.15 6.23
CA TRP A 75 -5.04 -1.89 4.98
C TRP A 75 -5.16 -3.38 5.27
N LYS A 76 -5.72 -4.10 4.30
CA LYS A 76 -5.82 -5.56 4.31
C LYS A 76 -4.94 -6.13 3.19
N PRO A 77 -4.24 -7.24 3.41
CA PRO A 77 -3.57 -7.93 2.31
C PRO A 77 -4.59 -8.34 1.26
N GLU A 78 -4.24 -8.18 -0.02
CA GLU A 78 -4.99 -8.79 -1.10
C GLU A 78 -4.77 -10.31 -1.07
N PRO A 79 -5.82 -11.11 -1.32
CA PRO A 79 -5.64 -12.55 -1.49
C PRO A 79 -4.70 -12.80 -2.68
N GLU A 80 -3.69 -13.64 -2.45
CA GLU A 80 -2.77 -14.02 -3.53
C GLU A 80 -3.57 -14.75 -4.63
N PRO A 81 -3.37 -14.40 -5.91
CA PRO A 81 -4.05 -15.07 -7.00
C PRO A 81 -3.67 -16.56 -7.00
N SER A 82 -4.65 -17.44 -6.86
CA SER A 82 -4.43 -18.88 -6.93
C SER A 82 -4.48 -19.35 -8.39
N LEU A 83 -3.61 -20.30 -8.74
CA LEU A 83 -3.63 -20.93 -10.05
C LEU A 83 -4.51 -22.17 -10.01
N VAL A 84 -5.40 -22.31 -10.98
CA VAL A 84 -6.24 -23.49 -11.18
C VAL A 84 -5.76 -24.24 -12.42
N HIS A 85 -5.57 -25.54 -12.27
CA HIS A 85 -5.21 -26.43 -13.37
C HIS A 85 -6.41 -26.63 -14.30
N LEU A 86 -6.21 -26.39 -15.59
CA LEU A 86 -7.26 -26.52 -16.62
C LEU A 86 -7.17 -27.83 -17.40
N GLY A 87 -6.10 -28.63 -17.19
CA GLY A 87 -5.77 -29.83 -17.95
C GLY A 87 -4.49 -29.68 -18.79
N GLY A 88 -3.75 -30.77 -18.95
CA GLY A 88 -2.46 -30.76 -19.65
C GLY A 88 -1.45 -29.83 -18.97
N ARG A 89 -0.82 -28.95 -19.75
CA ARG A 89 0.15 -27.93 -19.25
C ARG A 89 -0.48 -26.54 -19.06
N ASN A 90 -1.81 -26.45 -18.97
CA ASN A 90 -2.53 -25.18 -18.92
C ASN A 90 -3.01 -24.85 -17.51
N TYR A 91 -2.85 -23.59 -17.13
CA TYR A 91 -3.25 -23.02 -15.84
C TYR A 91 -3.91 -21.66 -16.06
N ALA A 92 -4.84 -21.27 -15.19
CA ALA A 92 -5.40 -19.92 -15.14
C ALA A 92 -5.48 -19.40 -13.72
N ILE A 93 -5.54 -18.07 -13.56
CA ILE A 93 -5.81 -17.45 -12.27
C ILE A 93 -7.27 -17.72 -11.90
N ALA A 94 -7.52 -18.19 -10.69
CA ALA A 94 -8.86 -18.42 -10.17
C ALA A 94 -9.68 -17.12 -10.17
N GLY A 95 -10.95 -17.21 -10.57
CA GLY A 95 -11.85 -16.05 -10.65
C GLY A 95 -11.59 -15.10 -11.83
N TYR A 96 -10.71 -15.47 -12.77
CA TYR A 96 -10.56 -14.77 -14.05
C TYR A 96 -11.32 -15.51 -15.15
N GLY A 97 -11.78 -14.79 -16.19
CA GLY A 97 -12.66 -15.33 -17.23
C GLY A 97 -12.13 -16.58 -17.96
N LEU A 98 -10.80 -16.78 -17.99
CA LEU A 98 -10.22 -18.02 -18.54
C LEU A 98 -10.51 -19.24 -17.65
N ALA A 99 -10.49 -19.11 -16.33
CA ALA A 99 -10.84 -20.19 -15.41
C ALA A 99 -12.35 -20.49 -15.45
N GLU A 100 -13.18 -19.45 -15.53
CA GLU A 100 -14.64 -19.57 -15.64
C GLU A 100 -15.07 -20.32 -16.91
N LYS A 101 -14.43 -20.05 -18.05
CA LYS A 101 -14.67 -20.75 -19.31
C LYS A 101 -14.51 -22.27 -19.21
N TYR A 102 -13.64 -22.74 -18.32
CA TYR A 102 -13.38 -24.17 -18.09
C TYR A 102 -14.17 -24.74 -16.89
N GLY A 103 -15.18 -24.02 -16.39
CA GLY A 103 -16.02 -24.45 -15.28
C GLY A 103 -15.29 -24.52 -13.93
N ARG A 104 -14.17 -23.80 -13.80
CA ARG A 104 -13.34 -23.77 -12.60
C ARG A 104 -13.54 -22.44 -11.88
N THR A 105 -14.68 -22.29 -11.20
CA THR A 105 -14.91 -21.18 -10.26
C THR A 105 -14.41 -21.55 -8.87
N THR A 106 -13.80 -20.58 -8.19
CA THR A 106 -13.46 -20.68 -6.77
C THR A 106 -14.73 -20.96 -5.96
N PRO A 107 -14.72 -21.83 -4.93
CA PRO A 107 -15.85 -21.94 -3.99
C PRO A 107 -16.11 -20.63 -3.23
#